data_AF-A0A074X812-F1
#
_entry.id   AF-A0A074X812-F1
#
_cell.length_a   1.000
_cell.length_b   1.000
_cell.length_c   1.000
_cell.angle_alpha   90.00
_cell.angle_beta   90.00
_cell.angle_gamma   90.00
#
_symmetry.space_group_name_H-M   'P 1'
#
loop_
_entity.id
_entity.type
_entity.pdbx_description
1 polymer ?
#
loop_
_entity_poly.entity_id
_entity_poly.type
_entity_poly.pdbx_seq_one_letter_code
_entity_poly.pdbx_strand_id
1 'polypeptide(L)'
;MADFRNDSPMKVDETSSNCYTVTLQLPPFDPSTFDPEDVPENLRKEWDREPDLYVRDGTQLDPKDATSAKQIYRRLNGHSVSPAVFALGKNPYPGLRVRAYIPLLGEMTPEYDDTLPWMGDNAFLHFITPDELMALGCVNSETSDGLPVSPQFKVDTQTALTANTNRHAKAKVIGNNDGIHPCFQRTNFLETDDRDYECLKPTLRIVTKVMEMESVMDLWLETKWEATQLRDFIKFRWAPLSHERTYAITHSIEDKTGFRGTPESHPCTIELESRYRYILTGGTAYDPTKYNPAASSEDAHLRLQFHLALVILHEMSHAWFFNVRSEFVTPFVNDHRIAEEGFEGEATISKGNIITPLEVNVQLPTLPFGMAARAWPGAHHSDEWWIKASAAKYGIPFDTRYAVPMKFIKQFFNDDFWNHRVERFGQGALNNFKSVGLRHRISKTKFFPPESPRVKRKRDQATGIDVDDPEIEPDAAFPQVTIGIIYADGALSALGKEIPTIPRPAKMARIEEEDTIEVEAQEDRTAEDDIEDSGYGEGLFTGEDPAEDKDEEGDTDMGDGSDDYEDEEEEDADEELESSPAQDKLPLPDGPFLVSWSFTISPHLELT
;
A
#
# COMPACT_ATOMS: atom_id res chain seq x y z
N MET A 1 -26.17 -24.21 -20.82
CA MET A 1 -27.09 -23.46 -21.73
C MET A 1 -28.41 -23.13 -21.03
N ALA A 2 -28.35 -22.21 -20.08
CA ALA A 2 -29.53 -21.49 -19.62
C ALA A 2 -30.05 -20.53 -20.71
N ASP A 3 -31.34 -20.17 -20.69
CA ASP A 3 -31.91 -19.23 -21.67
C ASP A 3 -31.99 -17.79 -21.10
N PHE A 4 -30.95 -17.00 -21.33
CA PHE A 4 -30.77 -15.63 -20.81
C PHE A 4 -31.79 -14.58 -21.31
N ARG A 5 -32.80 -14.98 -22.10
CA ARG A 5 -33.73 -14.07 -22.81
C ARG A 5 -34.65 -13.25 -21.90
N ASN A 6 -34.87 -13.67 -20.65
CA ASN A 6 -35.74 -12.94 -19.73
C ASN A 6 -35.21 -11.53 -19.36
N ASP A 7 -33.90 -11.31 -19.46
CA ASP A 7 -33.25 -10.09 -18.97
C ASP A 7 -32.88 -9.06 -20.09
N SER A 8 -33.28 -9.30 -21.37
CA SER A 8 -32.93 -8.43 -22.52
C SER A 8 -34.06 -7.50 -22.99
N PRO A 9 -33.79 -6.20 -23.29
CA PRO A 9 -34.78 -5.27 -23.83
C PRO A 9 -35.07 -5.58 -25.32
N MET A 10 -36.17 -6.28 -25.58
CA MET A 10 -36.55 -6.73 -26.92
C MET A 10 -36.89 -5.57 -27.87
N LYS A 11 -35.95 -5.23 -28.76
CA LYS A 11 -36.23 -4.37 -29.93
C LYS A 11 -37.17 -5.11 -30.89
N VAL A 12 -38.41 -4.64 -30.97
CA VAL A 12 -39.37 -5.08 -32.00
C VAL A 12 -39.21 -4.19 -33.22
N ASP A 13 -38.93 -4.79 -34.38
CA ASP A 13 -38.91 -4.10 -35.67
C ASP A 13 -40.26 -4.34 -36.39
N GLU A 14 -40.86 -3.29 -36.93
CA GLU A 14 -42.23 -3.33 -37.46
C GLU A 14 -42.25 -3.70 -38.95
N THR A 15 -42.54 -4.96 -39.31
CA THR A 15 -43.30 -5.28 -40.55
C THR A 15 -43.71 -6.76 -40.67
N SER A 16 -44.96 -7.09 -40.30
CA SER A 16 -45.90 -7.94 -41.08
C SER A 16 -47.13 -8.31 -40.25
N SER A 17 -48.26 -8.58 -40.92
CA SER A 17 -49.53 -8.91 -40.25
C SER A 17 -49.70 -10.41 -40.02
N ASN A 18 -50.48 -10.78 -38.99
CA ASN A 18 -50.88 -12.14 -38.60
C ASN A 18 -49.85 -12.97 -37.81
N CYS A 19 -49.28 -12.41 -36.74
CA CYS A 19 -48.76 -13.23 -35.65
C CYS A 19 -49.88 -13.67 -34.70
N TYR A 20 -49.99 -14.97 -34.44
CA TYR A 20 -50.70 -15.48 -33.26
C TYR A 20 -49.87 -15.17 -32.02
N THR A 21 -50.45 -14.54 -31.00
CA THR A 21 -49.76 -14.32 -29.72
C THR A 21 -49.64 -15.62 -28.94
N VAL A 22 -48.69 -16.47 -29.33
CA VAL A 22 -48.32 -17.66 -28.56
C VAL A 22 -47.50 -17.18 -27.37
N THR A 23 -48.18 -16.91 -26.26
CA THR A 23 -47.53 -16.62 -24.97
C THR A 23 -46.87 -17.89 -24.44
N LEU A 24 -45.67 -18.18 -24.93
CA LEU A 24 -44.77 -19.17 -24.35
C LEU A 24 -44.40 -18.71 -22.94
N GLN A 25 -45.15 -19.20 -21.95
CA GLN A 25 -44.68 -19.18 -20.57
C GLN A 25 -43.46 -20.10 -20.50
N LEU A 26 -42.27 -19.49 -20.50
CA LEU A 26 -41.05 -20.18 -20.10
C LEU A 26 -41.26 -20.79 -18.69
N PRO A 27 -40.62 -21.93 -18.38
CA PRO A 27 -40.64 -22.45 -17.02
C PRO A 27 -40.08 -21.39 -16.05
N PRO A 28 -40.52 -21.39 -14.78
CA PRO A 28 -39.90 -20.53 -13.77
C PRO A 28 -38.41 -20.84 -13.68
N PHE A 29 -37.60 -19.81 -13.45
CA PHE A 29 -36.16 -19.95 -13.24
C PHE A 29 -35.90 -20.86 -12.03
N ASP A 30 -34.95 -21.79 -12.16
CA ASP A 30 -34.52 -22.69 -11.09
C ASP A 30 -33.07 -22.36 -10.69
N PRO A 31 -32.86 -21.65 -9.58
CA PRO A 31 -31.53 -21.30 -9.05
C PRO A 31 -30.60 -22.49 -8.81
N SER A 32 -31.13 -23.72 -8.63
CA SER A 32 -30.30 -24.91 -8.40
C SER A 32 -29.68 -25.48 -9.69
N THR A 33 -30.06 -24.94 -10.85
CA THR A 33 -29.59 -25.37 -12.18
C THR A 33 -28.74 -24.32 -12.89
N PHE A 34 -28.39 -23.23 -12.19
CA PHE A 34 -27.66 -22.10 -12.74
C PHE A 34 -26.22 -22.07 -12.24
N ASP A 35 -25.28 -22.04 -13.18
CA ASP A 35 -23.86 -21.83 -12.93
C ASP A 35 -23.48 -20.38 -13.31
N PRO A 36 -22.86 -19.59 -12.40
CA PRO A 36 -22.37 -18.24 -12.69
C PRO A 36 -21.33 -18.17 -13.82
N GLU A 37 -20.55 -19.23 -14.06
CA GLU A 37 -19.52 -19.25 -15.10
C GLU A 37 -20.08 -19.52 -16.50
N ASP A 38 -21.28 -20.11 -16.60
CA ASP A 38 -22.07 -20.26 -17.85
C ASP A 38 -22.54 -18.87 -18.38
N VAL A 39 -22.34 -17.77 -17.63
CA VAL A 39 -22.69 -16.39 -18.01
C VAL A 39 -21.61 -15.79 -18.94
N PRO A 40 -21.98 -15.37 -20.17
CA PRO A 40 -21.06 -14.70 -21.09
C PRO A 40 -20.42 -13.44 -20.48
N GLU A 41 -19.11 -13.25 -20.70
CA GLU A 41 -18.32 -12.16 -20.13
C GLU A 41 -18.92 -10.76 -20.36
N ASN A 42 -19.46 -10.51 -21.56
CA ASN A 42 -20.13 -9.25 -21.91
C ASN A 42 -21.44 -9.02 -21.14
N LEU A 43 -22.07 -10.09 -20.66
CA LEU A 43 -23.29 -10.07 -19.85
C LEU A 43 -22.93 -9.95 -18.36
N ARG A 44 -21.87 -10.63 -17.89
CA ARG A 44 -21.24 -10.40 -16.58
C ARG A 44 -20.93 -8.92 -16.37
N LYS A 45 -20.15 -8.31 -17.27
CA LYS A 45 -19.80 -6.87 -17.28
C LYS A 45 -21.00 -5.90 -17.38
N GLU A 46 -22.20 -6.37 -17.72
CA GLU A 46 -23.46 -5.61 -17.62
C GLU A 46 -24.18 -5.83 -16.28
N TRP A 47 -24.07 -7.03 -15.72
CA TRP A 47 -24.73 -7.46 -14.50
C TRP A 47 -24.01 -7.04 -13.22
N ASP A 48 -22.68 -6.95 -13.23
CA ASP A 48 -21.87 -6.47 -12.09
C ASP A 48 -22.00 -4.95 -11.88
N ARG A 49 -22.48 -4.19 -12.88
CA ARG A 49 -22.64 -2.73 -12.79
C ARG A 49 -23.55 -2.31 -11.64
N GLU A 50 -23.11 -1.29 -10.90
CA GLU A 50 -23.68 -0.86 -9.61
C GLU A 50 -23.91 -2.05 -8.67
N PRO A 51 -22.85 -2.70 -8.15
CA PRO A 51 -22.97 -3.95 -7.41
C PRO A 51 -23.86 -3.81 -6.17
N ASP A 52 -24.39 -4.93 -5.69
CA ASP A 52 -25.30 -4.93 -4.55
C ASP A 52 -24.53 -5.01 -3.23
N LEU A 53 -24.76 -4.02 -2.36
CA LEU A 53 -24.29 -4.04 -0.98
C LEU A 53 -25.28 -4.82 -0.11
N TYR A 54 -24.79 -5.50 0.92
CA TYR A 54 -25.64 -6.14 1.93
C TYR A 54 -24.98 -6.16 3.31
N VAL A 55 -25.80 -6.28 4.36
CA VAL A 55 -25.33 -6.40 5.75
C VAL A 55 -25.06 -7.87 6.09
N ARG A 56 -23.92 -8.16 6.72
CA ARG A 56 -23.52 -9.53 7.11
C ARG A 56 -24.08 -9.95 8.48
N ASP A 57 -25.39 -9.76 8.67
CA ASP A 57 -26.15 -10.06 9.90
C ASP A 57 -27.04 -11.31 9.79
N GLY A 58 -27.09 -11.96 8.63
CA GLY A 58 -27.98 -13.08 8.32
C GLY A 58 -29.27 -12.68 7.58
N THR A 59 -29.47 -11.40 7.25
CA THR A 59 -30.57 -10.93 6.39
C THR A 59 -30.23 -10.92 4.89
N GLN A 60 -29.03 -11.36 4.51
CA GLN A 60 -28.64 -11.58 3.12
C GLN A 60 -29.66 -12.52 2.44
N LEU A 61 -30.18 -12.11 1.28
CA LEU A 61 -31.13 -12.91 0.50
C LEU A 61 -30.44 -14.20 0.01
N ASP A 62 -30.96 -15.38 0.38
CA ASP A 62 -30.41 -16.67 -0.05
C ASP A 62 -30.38 -16.72 -1.59
N PRO A 63 -29.26 -17.08 -2.25
CA PRO A 63 -29.22 -17.29 -3.70
C PRO A 63 -30.33 -18.19 -4.26
N LYS A 64 -30.87 -19.12 -3.45
CA LYS A 64 -31.98 -20.01 -3.80
C LYS A 64 -33.34 -19.30 -3.95
N ASP A 65 -33.51 -18.11 -3.37
CA ASP A 65 -34.73 -17.29 -3.49
C ASP A 65 -34.65 -16.32 -4.70
N ALA A 66 -33.82 -16.62 -5.70
CA ALA A 66 -33.66 -15.80 -6.91
C ALA A 66 -34.68 -16.16 -7.99
N THR A 67 -35.20 -15.16 -8.71
CA THR A 67 -36.21 -15.34 -9.77
C THR A 67 -35.67 -15.14 -11.19
N SER A 68 -34.41 -14.75 -11.35
CA SER A 68 -33.69 -14.76 -12.63
C SER A 68 -32.20 -15.01 -12.45
N ALA A 69 -31.52 -15.38 -13.54
CA ALA A 69 -30.07 -15.56 -13.62
C ALA A 69 -29.31 -14.30 -13.15
N LYS A 70 -29.73 -13.11 -13.61
CA LYS A 70 -29.17 -11.83 -13.15
C LYS A 70 -29.29 -11.63 -11.64
N GLN A 71 -30.36 -12.15 -11.02
CA GLN A 71 -30.58 -12.00 -9.58
C GLN A 71 -29.75 -12.96 -8.72
N ILE A 72 -29.56 -14.23 -9.13
CA ILE A 72 -28.64 -15.12 -8.40
C ILE A 72 -27.20 -14.65 -8.53
N TYR A 73 -26.76 -14.32 -9.74
CA TYR A 73 -25.41 -13.80 -10.02
C TYR A 73 -25.06 -12.60 -9.12
N ARG A 74 -25.93 -11.58 -9.05
CA ARG A 74 -25.72 -10.40 -8.18
C ARG A 74 -25.84 -10.67 -6.68
N ARG A 75 -26.46 -11.77 -6.24
CA ARG A 75 -26.46 -12.19 -4.82
C ARG A 75 -25.17 -12.91 -4.42
N LEU A 76 -24.51 -13.55 -5.38
CA LEU A 76 -23.21 -14.21 -5.20
C LEU A 76 -22.07 -13.17 -5.25
N ASN A 77 -22.11 -12.25 -6.21
CA ASN A 77 -21.11 -11.18 -6.40
C ASN A 77 -21.42 -9.90 -5.59
N GLY A 78 -22.22 -9.99 -4.52
CA GLY A 78 -22.53 -8.85 -3.65
C GLY A 78 -21.39 -8.54 -2.66
N HIS A 79 -21.28 -7.28 -2.22
CA HIS A 79 -20.28 -6.90 -1.21
C HIS A 79 -20.90 -6.80 0.19
N SER A 80 -20.33 -7.53 1.15
CA SER A 80 -20.74 -7.50 2.55
C SER A 80 -20.15 -6.29 3.29
N VAL A 81 -20.98 -5.45 3.90
CA VAL A 81 -20.58 -4.22 4.59
C VAL A 81 -21.16 -4.12 6.02
N SER A 82 -20.65 -3.19 6.82
CA SER A 82 -21.27 -2.86 8.12
C SER A 82 -22.64 -2.17 7.95
N PRO A 83 -23.53 -2.20 8.96
CA PRO A 83 -24.79 -1.46 8.93
C PRO A 83 -24.61 0.05 8.72
N ALA A 84 -23.51 0.62 9.25
CA ALA A 84 -23.17 2.03 9.09
C ALA A 84 -22.79 2.37 7.64
N VAL A 85 -21.93 1.57 7.01
CA VAL A 85 -21.56 1.73 5.59
C VAL A 85 -22.75 1.46 4.68
N PHE A 86 -23.60 0.47 4.99
CA PHE A 86 -24.84 0.20 4.24
C PHE A 86 -25.82 1.38 4.29
N ALA A 87 -25.93 2.08 5.43
CA ALA A 87 -26.79 3.25 5.60
C ALA A 87 -26.38 4.48 4.75
N LEU A 88 -25.14 4.52 4.24
CA LEU A 88 -24.70 5.52 3.26
C LEU A 88 -25.31 5.28 1.86
N GLY A 89 -25.82 4.07 1.59
CA GLY A 89 -26.31 3.66 0.28
C GLY A 89 -25.20 3.35 -0.72
N LYS A 90 -25.57 3.11 -1.99
CA LYS A 90 -24.63 2.68 -3.05
C LYS A 90 -23.63 3.76 -3.47
N ASN A 91 -24.09 5.00 -3.63
CA ASN A 91 -23.34 6.10 -4.25
C ASN A 91 -23.32 7.37 -3.34
N PRO A 92 -22.80 7.31 -2.09
CA PRO A 92 -22.76 8.46 -1.18
C PRO A 92 -21.82 9.59 -1.64
N TYR A 93 -20.82 9.26 -2.46
CA TYR A 93 -19.76 10.17 -2.89
C TYR A 93 -19.80 10.37 -4.42
N PRO A 94 -20.80 11.10 -4.96
CA PRO A 94 -21.03 11.19 -6.40
C PRO A 94 -19.87 11.83 -7.18
N GLY A 95 -19.01 12.62 -6.53
CA GLY A 95 -17.82 13.19 -7.17
C GLY A 95 -16.77 12.16 -7.58
N LEU A 96 -16.77 10.94 -7.01
CA LEU A 96 -15.89 9.86 -7.46
C LEU A 96 -16.13 9.49 -8.93
N ARG A 97 -17.37 9.66 -9.42
CA ARG A 97 -17.78 9.40 -10.82
C ARG A 97 -17.53 10.60 -11.76
N VAL A 98 -17.05 11.74 -11.26
CA VAL A 98 -16.89 12.97 -12.06
C VAL A 98 -15.48 13.05 -12.64
N ARG A 99 -15.30 12.57 -13.88
CA ARG A 99 -14.04 12.70 -14.60
C ARG A 99 -13.80 14.14 -15.06
N ALA A 100 -12.56 14.62 -14.95
CA ALA A 100 -12.13 15.95 -15.39
C ALA A 100 -10.85 15.88 -16.23
N TYR A 101 -10.76 16.68 -17.29
CA TYR A 101 -9.53 16.80 -18.09
C TYR A 101 -8.48 17.66 -17.38
N ILE A 102 -7.20 17.27 -17.49
CA ILE A 102 -6.07 17.94 -16.84
C ILE A 102 -5.07 18.43 -17.90
N PRO A 103 -5.20 19.68 -18.39
CA PRO A 103 -4.35 20.21 -19.47
C PRO A 103 -2.85 20.26 -19.17
N LEU A 104 -2.42 20.20 -17.90
CA LEU A 104 -1.00 20.19 -17.51
C LEU A 104 -0.36 18.80 -17.65
N LEU A 105 -1.18 17.75 -17.68
CA LEU A 105 -0.79 16.34 -17.69
C LEU A 105 -1.21 15.62 -18.99
N GLY A 106 -2.20 16.14 -19.72
CA GLY A 106 -2.71 15.57 -20.97
C GLY A 106 -3.74 14.46 -20.80
N GLU A 107 -4.12 14.15 -19.56
CA GLU A 107 -5.01 13.04 -19.18
C GLU A 107 -6.41 13.50 -18.74
N MET A 108 -7.29 12.52 -18.53
CA MET A 108 -8.46 12.64 -17.65
C MET A 108 -8.08 12.14 -16.25
N THR A 109 -8.73 12.63 -15.20
CA THR A 109 -8.72 11.96 -13.89
C THR A 109 -9.15 10.48 -14.02
N PRO A 110 -8.75 9.62 -13.06
CA PRO A 110 -9.12 8.21 -13.02
C PRO A 110 -10.59 7.92 -13.32
N GLU A 111 -10.84 6.80 -13.98
CA GLU A 111 -12.17 6.28 -14.28
C GLU A 111 -12.76 5.63 -13.02
N TYR A 112 -14.04 5.88 -12.74
CA TYR A 112 -14.77 5.14 -11.70
C TYR A 112 -15.15 3.77 -12.27
N ASP A 113 -14.79 2.69 -11.59
CA ASP A 113 -15.22 1.35 -11.97
C ASP A 113 -16.66 1.13 -11.52
N ASP A 114 -17.58 1.16 -12.48
CA ASP A 114 -19.01 0.91 -12.26
C ASP A 114 -19.32 -0.51 -11.75
N THR A 115 -18.39 -1.47 -11.89
CA THR A 115 -18.54 -2.84 -11.34
C THR A 115 -18.18 -2.95 -9.86
N LEU A 116 -17.53 -1.91 -9.30
CA LEU A 116 -17.12 -1.86 -7.90
C LEU A 116 -17.94 -0.84 -7.07
N PRO A 117 -18.11 -1.06 -5.76
CA PRO A 117 -18.78 -0.11 -4.87
C PRO A 117 -17.88 1.11 -4.62
N TRP A 118 -18.42 2.16 -3.98
CA TRP A 118 -17.71 3.44 -3.81
C TRP A 118 -16.34 3.31 -3.13
N MET A 119 -16.17 2.33 -2.24
CA MET A 119 -14.92 2.06 -1.51
C MET A 119 -13.97 1.06 -2.22
N GLY A 120 -14.35 0.52 -3.38
CA GLY A 120 -13.58 -0.51 -4.08
C GLY A 120 -13.28 -1.72 -3.20
N ASP A 121 -12.09 -2.30 -3.36
CA ASP A 121 -11.61 -3.45 -2.57
C ASP A 121 -11.08 -3.09 -1.18
N ASN A 122 -11.23 -1.82 -0.74
CA ASN A 122 -10.66 -1.38 0.53
C ASN A 122 -11.43 -1.95 1.73
N ALA A 123 -11.02 -3.13 2.17
CA ALA A 123 -11.56 -3.86 3.31
C ALA A 123 -11.68 -3.01 4.61
N PHE A 124 -10.91 -1.93 4.78
CA PHE A 124 -11.09 -1.02 5.91
C PHE A 124 -12.40 -0.21 5.81
N LEU A 125 -12.67 0.33 4.62
CA LEU A 125 -13.84 1.16 4.31
C LEU A 125 -15.11 0.34 4.03
N HIS A 126 -15.00 -0.99 3.94
CA HIS A 126 -16.17 -1.90 3.96
C HIS A 126 -16.86 -1.91 5.34
N PHE A 127 -16.14 -1.57 6.42
CA PHE A 127 -16.67 -1.61 7.79
C PHE A 127 -16.72 -0.25 8.48
N ILE A 128 -15.72 0.63 8.27
CA ILE A 128 -15.62 1.95 8.92
C ILE A 128 -16.00 3.06 7.94
N THR A 129 -16.91 3.94 8.34
CA THR A 129 -17.34 5.08 7.53
C THR A 129 -16.34 6.25 7.57
N PRO A 130 -16.32 7.12 6.55
CA PRO A 130 -15.52 8.35 6.58
C PRO A 130 -15.92 9.32 7.69
N ASP A 131 -17.19 9.29 8.15
CA ASP A 131 -17.68 10.09 9.28
C ASP A 131 -17.09 9.60 10.62
N GLU A 132 -16.99 8.29 10.82
CA GLU A 132 -16.28 7.71 11.98
C GLU A 132 -14.78 8.03 11.92
N LEU A 133 -14.16 8.01 10.74
CA LEU A 133 -12.75 8.43 10.56
C LEU A 133 -12.53 9.94 10.82
N MET A 134 -13.54 10.79 10.65
CA MET A 134 -13.49 12.18 11.12
C MET A 134 -13.64 12.28 12.63
N ALA A 135 -14.60 11.55 13.23
CA ALA A 135 -14.80 11.53 14.69
C ALA A 135 -13.57 10.97 15.44
N LEU A 136 -12.80 10.07 14.82
CA LEU A 136 -11.52 9.54 15.32
C LEU A 136 -10.31 10.44 14.98
N GLY A 137 -10.52 11.63 14.41
CA GLY A 137 -9.45 12.58 14.09
C GLY A 137 -8.47 12.10 13.00
N CYS A 138 -8.89 11.19 12.11
CA CYS A 138 -8.04 10.54 11.09
C CYS A 138 -8.17 11.17 9.69
N VAL A 139 -9.31 11.80 9.37
CA VAL A 139 -9.50 12.57 8.11
C VAL A 139 -9.31 14.08 8.31
N ASN A 140 -9.63 14.60 9.49
CA ASN A 140 -9.40 15.99 9.88
C ASN A 140 -8.82 15.97 11.29
N SER A 141 -7.83 16.82 11.60
CA SER A 141 -7.60 17.18 13.00
C SER A 141 -8.81 17.98 13.50
N GLU A 142 -9.31 17.71 14.70
CA GLU A 142 -10.17 18.70 15.35
C GLU A 142 -9.45 20.05 15.42
N THR A 143 -10.16 21.14 15.11
CA THR A 143 -9.60 22.50 15.10
C THR A 143 -9.25 23.04 16.50
N SER A 144 -9.41 22.20 17.52
CA SER A 144 -9.05 22.40 18.93
C SER A 144 -7.57 22.11 19.24
N ASP A 145 -6.92 21.25 18.44
CA ASP A 145 -5.70 20.54 18.87
C ASP A 145 -4.40 21.37 18.77
N GLY A 146 -4.48 22.56 18.17
CA GLY A 146 -3.52 23.65 18.39
C GLY A 146 -2.09 23.48 17.86
N LEU A 147 -1.77 22.42 17.11
CA LEU A 147 -0.45 22.21 16.48
C LEU A 147 -0.34 23.03 15.17
N PRO A 148 0.41 24.15 15.12
CA PRO A 148 0.61 24.88 13.88
C PRO A 148 1.58 24.14 12.96
N VAL A 149 1.30 24.18 11.66
CA VAL A 149 2.34 23.90 10.64
C VAL A 149 3.39 25.01 10.73
N SER A 150 4.63 24.62 11.02
CA SER A 150 5.77 25.52 11.19
C SER A 150 6.17 26.21 9.88
N PRO A 151 6.75 27.42 9.92
CA PRO A 151 7.03 28.20 8.70
C PRO A 151 7.93 27.50 7.67
N GLN A 152 8.89 26.66 8.10
CA GLN A 152 9.75 25.94 7.16
C GLN A 152 9.02 24.82 6.40
N PHE A 153 7.92 24.29 6.94
CA PHE A 153 7.06 23.30 6.29
C PHE A 153 5.88 23.94 5.52
N LYS A 154 6.01 25.22 5.15
CA LYS A 154 5.07 25.92 4.25
C LYS A 154 5.75 26.26 2.94
N VAL A 155 4.98 26.27 1.86
CA VAL A 155 5.43 26.80 0.57
C VAL A 155 5.65 28.30 0.70
N ASP A 156 6.80 28.81 0.24
CA ASP A 156 6.97 30.25 0.07
C ASP A 156 6.18 30.69 -1.16
N THR A 157 4.93 31.08 -0.94
CA THR A 157 4.02 31.54 -1.99
C THR A 157 4.58 32.74 -2.76
N GLN A 158 5.38 33.61 -2.14
CA GLN A 158 5.92 34.80 -2.81
C GLN A 158 7.06 34.43 -3.75
N THR A 159 7.95 33.52 -3.33
CA THR A 159 8.95 32.94 -4.24
C THR A 159 8.27 32.10 -5.33
N ALA A 160 7.34 31.19 -4.99
CA ALA A 160 6.65 30.33 -5.96
C ALA A 160 5.82 31.10 -7.01
N LEU A 161 5.30 32.29 -6.69
CA LEU A 161 4.62 33.18 -7.63
C LEU A 161 5.56 33.93 -8.58
N THR A 162 6.86 33.99 -8.26
CA THR A 162 7.89 34.70 -9.06
C THR A 162 8.94 33.76 -9.66
N ALA A 163 8.86 32.47 -9.31
CA ALA A 163 9.70 31.41 -9.84
C ALA A 163 9.45 31.18 -11.34
N ASN A 164 10.47 30.65 -12.01
CA ASN A 164 10.44 30.40 -13.44
C ASN A 164 9.77 29.05 -13.75
N THR A 165 8.72 29.08 -14.58
CA THR A 165 7.88 27.92 -14.95
C THR A 165 8.34 27.19 -16.22
N ASN A 166 9.51 27.51 -16.76
CA ASN A 166 10.11 26.74 -17.86
C ASN A 166 10.89 25.54 -17.31
N ARG A 167 10.31 24.34 -17.41
CA ARG A 167 10.88 23.05 -16.99
C ARG A 167 12.23 22.71 -17.64
N HIS A 168 12.52 23.22 -18.84
CA HIS A 168 13.78 22.99 -19.55
C HIS A 168 14.81 24.11 -19.35
N ALA A 169 14.52 25.11 -18.50
CA ALA A 169 15.51 26.09 -18.09
C ALA A 169 16.58 25.43 -17.20
N LYS A 170 17.82 25.94 -17.24
CA LYS A 170 18.86 25.51 -16.31
C LYS A 170 18.42 25.78 -14.86
N ALA A 171 18.39 24.72 -14.06
CA ALA A 171 18.08 24.77 -12.63
C ALA A 171 18.85 25.90 -11.91
N LYS A 172 18.12 26.67 -11.09
CA LYS A 172 18.68 27.74 -10.25
C LYS A 172 18.34 27.47 -8.80
N VAL A 173 19.30 27.72 -7.90
CA VAL A 173 18.99 27.79 -6.47
C VAL A 173 18.12 29.04 -6.24
N ILE A 174 16.85 28.82 -5.90
CA ILE A 174 15.88 29.86 -5.54
C ILE A 174 15.20 29.55 -4.21
N GLY A 175 14.62 30.58 -3.58
CA GLY A 175 13.97 30.52 -2.27
C GLY A 175 14.90 30.06 -1.15
N ASN A 176 14.33 29.80 0.04
CA ASN A 176 15.10 29.18 1.11
C ASN A 176 15.25 27.66 0.86
N ASN A 177 16.48 27.14 0.96
CA ASN A 177 16.81 25.72 0.85
C ASN A 177 17.36 25.12 2.17
N ASP A 178 17.35 25.89 3.26
CA ASP A 178 17.66 25.39 4.61
C ASP A 178 16.78 24.17 4.94
N GLY A 179 17.39 23.17 5.60
CA GLY A 179 16.71 21.92 5.99
C GLY A 179 16.45 20.94 4.85
N ILE A 180 17.07 21.11 3.66
CA ILE A 180 16.94 20.20 2.52
C ILE A 180 18.26 19.43 2.31
N HIS A 181 18.18 18.09 2.31
CA HIS A 181 19.31 17.19 2.13
C HIS A 181 19.96 17.40 0.75
N PRO A 182 21.30 17.27 0.59
CA PRO A 182 21.97 17.50 -0.68
C PRO A 182 21.44 16.65 -1.86
N CYS A 183 20.90 15.46 -1.61
CA CYS A 183 20.27 14.63 -2.65
C CYS A 183 19.05 15.29 -3.30
N PHE A 184 18.33 16.11 -2.54
CA PHE A 184 17.10 16.78 -2.97
C PHE A 184 17.34 18.22 -3.43
N GLN A 185 18.59 18.59 -3.77
CA GLN A 185 18.85 19.90 -4.38
C GLN A 185 18.15 20.01 -5.74
N ARG A 186 17.68 21.22 -6.06
CA ARG A 186 17.02 21.60 -7.32
C ARG A 186 17.68 21.06 -8.60
N THR A 187 19.00 20.91 -8.60
CA THR A 187 19.82 20.38 -9.71
C THR A 187 19.69 18.88 -9.94
N ASN A 188 19.12 18.13 -9.00
CA ASN A 188 18.84 16.70 -9.14
C ASN A 188 17.44 16.42 -9.69
N PHE A 189 16.55 17.42 -9.70
CA PHE A 189 15.21 17.34 -10.25
C PHE A 189 15.20 17.70 -11.75
N LEU A 190 15.24 16.67 -12.59
CA LEU A 190 15.10 16.73 -14.03
C LEU A 190 13.68 17.19 -14.41
N GLU A 191 13.58 17.96 -15.49
CA GLU A 191 12.33 18.45 -16.12
C GLU A 191 11.27 19.02 -15.14
N THR A 192 11.73 19.45 -13.98
CA THR A 192 10.96 20.14 -12.95
C THR A 192 11.20 21.62 -13.13
N ASP A 193 10.17 22.46 -13.05
CA ASP A 193 10.39 23.92 -13.07
C ASP A 193 10.71 24.47 -11.66
N ASP A 194 11.07 25.75 -11.57
CA ASP A 194 11.50 26.33 -10.30
C ASP A 194 10.30 26.52 -9.33
N ARG A 195 9.06 26.65 -9.84
CA ARG A 195 7.83 26.74 -9.04
C ARG A 195 7.41 25.38 -8.50
N ASP A 196 7.47 24.34 -9.34
CA ASP A 196 7.23 22.94 -8.95
C ASP A 196 8.10 22.57 -7.75
N TYR A 197 9.39 22.94 -7.80
CA TYR A 197 10.35 22.65 -6.73
C TYR A 197 10.05 23.42 -5.42
N GLU A 198 9.68 24.70 -5.46
CA GLU A 198 9.23 25.44 -4.25
C GLU A 198 8.02 24.77 -3.59
N CYS A 199 7.06 24.28 -4.38
CA CYS A 199 5.91 23.52 -3.89
C CYS A 199 6.29 22.17 -3.24
N LEU A 200 7.42 21.57 -3.64
CA LEU A 200 7.91 20.29 -3.12
C LEU A 200 8.72 20.41 -1.81
N LYS A 201 9.32 21.59 -1.54
CA LYS A 201 10.21 21.80 -0.37
C LYS A 201 9.65 21.37 0.99
N PRO A 202 8.35 21.56 1.34
CA PRO A 202 7.80 21.07 2.60
C PRO A 202 7.97 19.56 2.78
N THR A 203 7.68 18.78 1.73
CA THR A 203 7.92 17.32 1.69
C THR A 203 9.40 17.01 1.80
N LEU A 204 10.27 17.68 1.03
CA LEU A 204 11.73 17.41 1.06
C LEU A 204 12.35 17.64 2.44
N ARG A 205 11.84 18.60 3.22
CA ARG A 205 12.26 18.84 4.61
C ARG A 205 11.85 17.70 5.55
N ILE A 206 10.67 17.10 5.35
CA ILE A 206 10.25 15.91 6.10
C ILE A 206 11.17 14.74 5.76
N VAL A 207 11.41 14.45 4.48
CA VAL A 207 12.31 13.36 4.07
C VAL A 207 13.73 13.59 4.61
N THR A 208 14.23 14.83 4.53
CA THR A 208 15.55 15.19 5.10
C THR A 208 15.60 14.89 6.60
N LYS A 209 14.58 15.28 7.36
CA LYS A 209 14.51 15.04 8.80
C LYS A 209 14.36 13.56 9.17
N VAL A 210 13.70 12.78 8.32
CA VAL A 210 13.63 11.31 8.44
C VAL A 210 14.98 10.66 8.15
N MET A 211 15.65 11.02 7.05
CA MET A 211 17.00 10.51 6.73
C MET A 211 18.01 10.88 7.83
N GLU A 212 17.85 12.03 8.48
CA GLU A 212 18.67 12.42 9.63
C GLU A 212 18.43 11.58 10.91
N MET A 213 17.46 10.67 10.94
CA MET A 213 17.23 9.79 12.10
C MET A 213 18.24 8.64 12.17
N GLU A 214 18.73 8.35 13.38
CA GLU A 214 19.65 7.25 13.65
C GLU A 214 19.12 5.92 13.10
N SER A 215 17.84 5.63 13.30
CA SER A 215 17.20 4.40 12.81
C SER A 215 17.27 4.18 11.30
N VAL A 216 17.24 5.25 10.50
CA VAL A 216 17.33 5.16 9.02
C VAL A 216 18.80 5.03 8.59
N MET A 217 19.72 5.69 9.30
CA MET A 217 21.16 5.52 9.11
C MET A 217 21.63 4.12 9.52
N ASP A 218 21.06 3.54 10.59
CA ASP A 218 21.30 2.17 11.04
C ASP A 218 20.79 1.14 10.01
N LEU A 219 19.60 1.34 9.44
CA LEU A 219 19.06 0.54 8.32
C LEU A 219 20.00 0.56 7.11
N TRP A 220 20.51 1.74 6.76
CA TRP A 220 21.45 1.93 5.67
C TRP A 220 22.90 1.55 6.03
N LEU A 221 23.15 1.23 7.31
CA LEU A 221 24.43 0.85 7.94
C LEU A 221 25.55 1.93 7.93
N GLU A 222 25.26 3.18 7.56
CA GLU A 222 26.29 4.18 7.21
C GLU A 222 26.05 5.60 7.74
N THR A 223 27.01 6.50 7.50
CA THR A 223 27.00 7.84 8.08
C THR A 223 26.22 8.85 7.23
N LYS A 224 25.79 9.94 7.87
CA LYS A 224 25.20 11.12 7.22
C LYS A 224 26.12 11.75 6.16
N TRP A 225 27.43 11.47 6.19
CA TRP A 225 28.39 11.89 5.18
C TRP A 225 28.35 11.01 3.93
N GLU A 226 28.24 9.69 4.07
CA GLU A 226 28.06 8.76 2.93
C GLU A 226 26.71 8.99 2.24
N ALA A 227 25.62 9.10 3.00
CA ALA A 227 24.31 9.46 2.48
C ALA A 227 24.32 10.81 1.72
N THR A 228 25.17 11.76 2.12
CA THR A 228 25.35 13.03 1.41
C THR A 228 26.01 12.89 0.03
N GLN A 229 26.84 11.85 -0.21
CA GLN A 229 27.49 11.65 -1.51
C GLN A 229 26.54 11.13 -2.59
N LEU A 230 25.48 10.41 -2.21
CA LEU A 230 24.44 9.92 -3.11
C LEU A 230 23.86 11.00 -4.05
N ARG A 231 23.91 12.28 -3.65
CA ARG A 231 23.45 13.42 -4.48
C ARG A 231 24.07 13.43 -5.89
N ASP A 232 25.29 12.91 -6.02
CA ASP A 232 26.05 12.93 -7.26
C ASP A 232 25.69 11.70 -8.14
N PHE A 233 24.98 10.71 -7.57
CA PHE A 233 24.55 9.46 -8.21
C PHE A 233 23.02 9.33 -8.39
N ILE A 234 22.21 10.11 -7.66
CA ILE A 234 20.74 10.06 -7.74
C ILE A 234 20.19 11.26 -8.54
N LYS A 235 19.17 11.01 -9.36
CA LYS A 235 18.33 12.03 -10.00
C LYS A 235 16.84 11.71 -9.81
N PHE A 236 16.01 12.75 -9.87
CA PHE A 236 14.56 12.67 -9.78
C PHE A 236 13.93 13.17 -11.08
N ARG A 237 12.87 12.53 -11.57
CA ARG A 237 12.02 13.06 -12.64
C ARG A 237 10.54 12.78 -12.35
N TRP A 238 9.65 13.44 -13.09
CA TRP A 238 8.21 13.16 -13.00
C TRP A 238 7.83 12.11 -14.03
N ALA A 239 7.24 11.02 -13.57
CA ALA A 239 6.79 9.93 -14.43
C ALA A 239 5.66 10.39 -15.36
N PRO A 240 5.53 9.83 -16.58
CA PRO A 240 4.22 9.71 -17.22
C PRO A 240 3.29 8.87 -16.33
N LEU A 241 1.99 8.92 -16.61
CA LEU A 241 0.99 8.34 -15.69
C LEU A 241 0.76 6.86 -16.00
N SER A 242 1.19 6.00 -15.09
CA SER A 242 0.85 4.58 -15.10
C SER A 242 -0.66 4.39 -14.93
N HIS A 243 -1.21 3.37 -15.57
CA HIS A 243 -2.54 2.88 -15.24
C HIS A 243 -2.45 1.84 -14.10
N GLU A 244 -1.30 1.16 -13.97
CA GLU A 244 -0.91 0.44 -12.75
C GLU A 244 -0.80 1.38 -11.53
N ARG A 245 -0.98 0.80 -10.33
CA ARG A 245 -1.18 1.51 -9.05
C ARG A 245 0.08 2.19 -8.47
N THR A 246 1.15 2.27 -9.25
CA THR A 246 2.52 2.64 -8.85
C THR A 246 2.67 4.16 -8.59
N TYR A 247 3.12 4.54 -7.39
CA TYR A 247 3.31 5.95 -7.00
C TYR A 247 4.70 6.53 -7.28
N ALA A 248 5.70 5.67 -7.41
CA ALA A 248 7.08 5.99 -7.78
C ALA A 248 7.80 4.70 -8.19
N ILE A 249 9.00 4.83 -8.76
CA ILE A 249 9.88 3.71 -9.09
C ILE A 249 11.34 4.15 -9.19
N THR A 250 12.25 3.32 -8.71
CA THR A 250 13.71 3.53 -8.78
C THR A 250 14.31 2.71 -9.91
N HIS A 251 14.74 3.39 -10.98
CA HIS A 251 15.50 2.77 -12.07
C HIS A 251 16.99 2.81 -11.77
N SER A 252 17.65 1.66 -11.76
CA SER A 252 19.11 1.55 -11.73
C SER A 252 19.71 1.85 -13.11
N ILE A 253 20.89 2.46 -13.16
CA ILE A 253 21.56 2.90 -14.38
C ILE A 253 22.78 2.00 -14.61
N GLU A 254 22.53 0.80 -15.14
CA GLU A 254 23.49 -0.32 -15.19
C GLU A 254 24.76 -0.05 -16.01
N ASP A 255 24.72 0.88 -16.99
CA ASP A 255 25.90 1.28 -17.76
C ASP A 255 26.91 2.12 -16.96
N LYS A 256 26.64 2.39 -15.67
CA LYS A 256 27.45 3.24 -14.79
C LYS A 256 27.65 2.61 -13.41
N THR A 257 28.80 2.91 -12.83
CA THR A 257 29.18 2.52 -11.47
C THR A 257 28.59 3.50 -10.45
N GLY A 258 27.95 2.97 -9.41
CA GLY A 258 27.34 3.71 -8.30
C GLY A 258 28.34 4.11 -7.23
N PHE A 259 27.83 4.60 -6.10
CA PHE A 259 28.64 5.17 -5.02
C PHE A 259 29.76 4.24 -4.49
N ARG A 260 29.51 2.92 -4.40
CA ARG A 260 30.51 1.96 -3.89
C ARG A 260 31.73 1.76 -4.80
N GLY A 261 31.61 2.03 -6.10
CA GLY A 261 32.64 1.68 -7.08
C GLY A 261 32.71 0.19 -7.46
N THR A 262 31.72 -0.63 -7.05
CA THR A 262 31.60 -2.06 -7.37
C THR A 262 30.85 -2.26 -8.69
N PRO A 263 31.12 -3.33 -9.47
CA PRO A 263 30.42 -3.63 -10.72
C PRO A 263 28.88 -3.66 -10.58
N GLU A 264 28.39 -4.10 -9.43
CA GLU A 264 26.98 -4.23 -9.10
C GLU A 264 26.37 -2.94 -8.55
N SER A 265 27.18 -1.95 -8.15
CA SER A 265 26.66 -0.65 -7.73
C SER A 265 26.31 0.20 -8.95
N HIS A 266 25.14 0.85 -8.92
CA HIS A 266 24.67 1.72 -10.01
C HIS A 266 24.11 3.05 -9.46
N PRO A 267 24.28 4.18 -10.19
CA PRO A 267 23.50 5.39 -9.95
C PRO A 267 22.03 5.15 -10.32
N CYS A 268 21.12 6.02 -9.86
CA CYS A 268 19.67 5.79 -9.98
C CYS A 268 18.91 7.01 -10.51
N THR A 269 17.83 6.75 -11.24
CA THR A 269 16.76 7.74 -11.49
C THR A 269 15.50 7.31 -10.77
N ILE A 270 15.06 8.11 -9.81
CA ILE A 270 13.78 7.97 -9.13
C ILE A 270 12.72 8.71 -9.94
N GLU A 271 11.65 8.03 -10.33
CA GLU A 271 10.47 8.64 -10.94
C GLU A 271 9.38 8.86 -9.89
N LEU A 272 8.77 10.04 -9.88
CA LEU A 272 7.65 10.38 -9.01
C LEU A 272 6.38 10.61 -9.85
N GLU A 273 5.27 10.04 -9.43
CA GLU A 273 4.02 10.04 -10.20
C GLU A 273 3.41 11.47 -10.35
N SER A 274 3.02 11.85 -11.58
CA SER A 274 2.80 13.25 -11.97
C SER A 274 1.58 13.95 -11.31
N ARG A 275 0.61 13.22 -10.78
CA ARG A 275 -0.55 13.77 -10.04
C ARG A 275 -0.09 14.47 -8.76
N TYR A 276 0.94 13.98 -8.07
CA TYR A 276 1.56 14.67 -6.92
C TYR A 276 1.98 16.09 -7.29
N ARG A 277 2.78 16.24 -8.35
CA ARG A 277 3.23 17.54 -8.87
C ARG A 277 2.07 18.47 -9.22
N TYR A 278 1.04 17.95 -9.89
CA TYR A 278 -0.13 18.75 -10.26
C TYR A 278 -0.92 19.22 -9.02
N ILE A 279 -1.10 18.37 -8.01
CA ILE A 279 -1.81 18.72 -6.77
C ILE A 279 -1.00 19.72 -5.93
N LEU A 280 0.31 19.48 -5.73
CA LEU A 280 1.22 20.38 -5.00
C LEU A 280 1.26 21.80 -5.56
N THR A 281 1.03 21.95 -6.88
CA THR A 281 1.02 23.24 -7.58
C THR A 281 -0.36 23.89 -7.70
N GLY A 282 -1.37 23.38 -6.98
CA GLY A 282 -2.73 23.94 -6.89
C GLY A 282 -3.75 23.31 -7.83
N GLY A 283 -3.52 22.07 -8.28
CA GLY A 283 -4.37 21.36 -9.24
C GLY A 283 -5.78 21.02 -8.72
N THR A 284 -6.78 21.76 -9.19
CA THR A 284 -8.18 21.65 -8.71
C THR A 284 -8.97 20.48 -9.28
N ALA A 285 -8.43 19.66 -10.20
CA ALA A 285 -9.14 18.47 -10.67
C ALA A 285 -9.39 17.49 -9.50
N TYR A 286 -8.35 17.18 -8.73
CA TYR A 286 -8.37 16.25 -7.59
C TYR A 286 -8.87 16.83 -6.26
N ASP A 287 -9.56 17.98 -6.27
CA ASP A 287 -10.09 18.63 -5.06
C ASP A 287 -10.81 17.63 -4.13
N PRO A 288 -10.30 17.40 -2.91
CA PRO A 288 -10.80 16.36 -2.00
C PRO A 288 -12.27 16.58 -1.63
N THR A 289 -12.77 17.81 -1.64
CA THR A 289 -14.16 18.14 -1.28
C THR A 289 -15.18 17.61 -2.29
N LYS A 290 -14.76 17.29 -3.52
CA LYS A 290 -15.62 16.60 -4.50
C LYS A 290 -15.87 15.15 -4.12
N TYR A 291 -14.83 14.49 -3.62
CA TYR A 291 -14.81 13.05 -3.33
C TYR A 291 -15.29 12.75 -1.91
N ASN A 292 -14.92 13.58 -0.95
CA ASN A 292 -15.47 13.57 0.41
C ASN A 292 -15.79 15.02 0.82
N PRO A 293 -17.06 15.47 0.74
CA PRO A 293 -17.46 16.84 1.06
C PRO A 293 -17.13 17.34 2.47
N ALA A 294 -16.78 16.44 3.40
CA ALA A 294 -16.40 16.77 4.77
C ALA A 294 -14.88 16.73 5.03
N ALA A 295 -14.06 16.33 4.05
CA ALA A 295 -12.60 16.37 4.16
C ALA A 295 -12.06 17.81 4.00
N SER A 296 -11.26 18.26 4.97
CA SER A 296 -10.51 19.52 4.86
C SER A 296 -9.45 19.43 3.76
N SER A 297 -9.41 20.43 2.89
CA SER A 297 -8.41 20.52 1.82
C SER A 297 -6.99 20.79 2.34
N GLU A 298 -6.83 21.45 3.50
CA GLU A 298 -5.53 21.61 4.16
C GLU A 298 -5.02 20.27 4.71
N ASP A 299 -5.85 19.53 5.44
CA ASP A 299 -5.45 18.24 6.03
C ASP A 299 -5.20 17.18 4.95
N ALA A 300 -6.00 17.17 3.88
CA ALA A 300 -5.76 16.38 2.68
C ALA A 300 -4.42 16.70 2.00
N HIS A 301 -4.06 17.99 1.90
CA HIS A 301 -2.77 18.42 1.34
C HIS A 301 -1.59 18.03 2.23
N LEU A 302 -1.75 18.08 3.56
CA LEU A 302 -0.74 17.61 4.51
C LEU A 302 -0.58 16.07 4.45
N ARG A 303 -1.67 15.31 4.25
CA ARG A 303 -1.58 13.86 3.97
C ARG A 303 -0.84 13.57 2.67
N LEU A 304 -1.16 14.26 1.58
CA LEU A 304 -0.44 14.16 0.30
C LEU A 304 1.06 14.44 0.49
N GLN A 305 1.42 15.53 1.17
CA GLN A 305 2.82 15.91 1.41
C GLN A 305 3.58 14.92 2.31
N PHE A 306 2.90 14.31 3.28
CA PHE A 306 3.45 13.25 4.13
C PHE A 306 3.59 11.93 3.38
N HIS A 307 2.57 11.51 2.62
CA HIS A 307 2.62 10.29 1.82
C HIS A 307 3.72 10.36 0.76
N LEU A 308 3.87 11.51 0.08
CA LEU A 308 5.00 11.72 -0.84
C LEU A 308 6.35 11.71 -0.11
N ALA A 309 6.41 12.06 1.18
CA ALA A 309 7.63 11.90 1.97
C ALA A 309 7.96 10.42 2.26
N LEU A 310 6.94 9.58 2.51
CA LEU A 310 7.10 8.12 2.61
C LEU A 310 7.53 7.52 1.27
N VAL A 311 6.87 7.88 0.18
CA VAL A 311 7.23 7.42 -1.17
C VAL A 311 8.66 7.83 -1.55
N ILE A 312 9.09 9.07 -1.28
CA ILE A 312 10.49 9.46 -1.55
C ILE A 312 11.47 8.73 -0.62
N LEU A 313 11.11 8.40 0.63
CA LEU A 313 11.95 7.59 1.53
C LEU A 313 12.08 6.13 1.05
N HIS A 314 10.98 5.56 0.55
CA HIS A 314 10.88 4.23 -0.04
C HIS A 314 11.87 4.12 -1.21
N GLU A 315 11.73 4.99 -2.21
CA GLU A 315 12.65 5.05 -3.36
C GLU A 315 14.09 5.41 -3.00
N MET A 316 14.30 6.27 -1.99
CA MET A 316 15.66 6.56 -1.49
C MET A 316 16.33 5.35 -0.83
N SER A 317 15.56 4.39 -0.31
CA SER A 317 16.11 3.15 0.24
C SER A 317 16.49 2.18 -0.88
N HIS A 318 15.66 2.01 -1.91
CA HIS A 318 16.04 1.31 -3.14
C HIS A 318 17.29 1.91 -3.77
N ALA A 319 17.30 3.23 -3.97
CA ALA A 319 18.43 3.94 -4.54
C ALA A 319 19.69 3.90 -3.65
N TRP A 320 19.55 3.73 -2.33
CA TRP A 320 20.67 3.42 -1.44
C TRP A 320 21.28 2.06 -1.77
N PHE A 321 20.49 0.98 -1.69
CA PHE A 321 21.00 -0.38 -1.87
C PHE A 321 21.56 -0.60 -3.28
N PHE A 322 20.93 -0.07 -4.34
CA PHE A 322 21.51 -0.06 -5.69
C PHE A 322 22.87 0.68 -5.75
N ASN A 323 23.09 1.73 -4.96
CA ASN A 323 24.36 2.47 -4.94
C ASN A 323 25.45 1.83 -4.08
N VAL A 324 25.10 0.97 -3.12
CA VAL A 324 26.08 0.38 -2.17
C VAL A 324 26.31 -1.13 -2.29
N ARG A 325 25.45 -1.88 -3.00
CA ARG A 325 25.60 -3.34 -3.15
C ARG A 325 26.94 -3.72 -3.81
N SER A 326 27.61 -4.69 -3.20
CA SER A 326 28.91 -5.25 -3.63
C SER A 326 28.81 -6.62 -4.30
N GLU A 327 27.58 -7.13 -4.41
CA GLU A 327 27.17 -8.39 -5.04
C GLU A 327 25.66 -8.29 -5.32
N PHE A 328 25.13 -9.08 -6.25
CA PHE A 328 23.68 -9.13 -6.49
C PHE A 328 23.01 -9.98 -5.41
N VAL A 329 22.69 -9.35 -4.28
CA VAL A 329 21.99 -9.95 -3.14
C VAL A 329 20.87 -9.00 -2.73
N THR A 330 19.62 -9.46 -2.76
CA THR A 330 18.46 -8.72 -2.24
C THR A 330 18.48 -8.81 -0.70
N PRO A 331 18.75 -7.72 0.04
CA PRO A 331 18.75 -7.75 1.50
C PRO A 331 17.35 -8.02 2.05
N PHE A 332 17.15 -9.23 2.57
CA PHE A 332 16.10 -9.51 3.56
C PHE A 332 16.48 -8.88 4.90
N VAL A 333 16.32 -7.55 4.98
CA VAL A 333 16.55 -6.74 6.19
C VAL A 333 15.81 -7.37 7.38
N ASN A 334 16.39 -7.31 8.58
CA ASN A 334 15.79 -7.82 9.82
C ASN A 334 15.45 -9.34 9.83
N ASP A 335 15.97 -10.13 8.88
CA ASP A 335 15.51 -11.52 8.58
C ASP A 335 14.02 -11.62 8.18
N HIS A 336 13.38 -10.50 7.82
CA HIS A 336 11.99 -10.50 7.35
C HIS A 336 11.78 -11.43 6.15
N ARG A 337 10.52 -11.87 5.97
CA ARG A 337 10.17 -12.92 5.01
C ARG A 337 10.03 -12.47 3.56
N ILE A 338 10.06 -11.16 3.30
CA ILE A 338 10.03 -10.51 1.98
C ILE A 338 11.26 -9.59 1.94
N ALA A 339 11.99 -9.54 0.84
CA ALA A 339 12.97 -8.48 0.58
C ALA A 339 12.28 -7.39 -0.27
N GLU A 340 12.00 -6.25 0.37
CA GLU A 340 11.51 -5.03 -0.26
C GLU A 340 12.01 -3.85 0.59
N GLU A 341 13.03 -3.17 0.10
CA GLU A 341 13.87 -2.27 0.87
C GLU A 341 13.23 -0.90 1.14
N GLY A 342 12.27 -0.50 0.30
CA GLY A 342 11.51 0.72 0.48
C GLY A 342 10.53 0.64 1.64
N PHE A 343 9.83 -0.48 1.75
CA PHE A 343 8.93 -0.77 2.87
C PHE A 343 9.68 -0.98 4.19
N GLU A 344 10.93 -1.46 4.19
CA GLU A 344 11.80 -1.43 5.38
C GLU A 344 12.14 0.01 5.81
N GLY A 345 12.41 0.90 4.86
CA GLY A 345 12.61 2.34 5.09
C GLY A 345 11.39 3.01 5.73
N GLU A 346 10.19 2.74 5.22
CA GLU A 346 8.93 3.16 5.84
C GLU A 346 8.71 2.53 7.22
N ALA A 347 8.87 1.21 7.33
CA ALA A 347 8.63 0.45 8.55
C ALA A 347 9.55 0.89 9.70
N THR A 348 10.74 1.38 9.38
CA THR A 348 11.70 1.97 10.33
C THR A 348 11.12 3.20 11.03
N ILE A 349 10.35 4.06 10.35
CA ILE A 349 9.72 5.24 10.98
C ILE A 349 8.25 5.04 11.43
N SER A 350 7.60 3.95 11.00
CA SER A 350 6.27 3.55 11.53
C SER A 350 6.29 2.24 12.33
N LYS A 351 7.45 1.90 12.91
CA LYS A 351 7.65 0.82 13.91
C LYS A 351 7.15 -0.54 13.45
N GLY A 352 7.73 -1.10 12.39
CA GLY A 352 7.32 -2.38 11.81
C GLY A 352 5.94 -2.31 11.14
N ASN A 353 5.52 -1.11 10.69
CA ASN A 353 4.29 -0.90 9.94
C ASN A 353 4.58 0.08 8.79
N ILE A 354 3.97 -0.14 7.63
CA ILE A 354 3.96 0.81 6.51
C ILE A 354 2.66 1.60 6.52
N ILE A 355 2.65 2.85 6.01
CA ILE A 355 1.49 3.74 6.08
C ILE A 355 0.93 3.99 4.67
N THR A 356 -0.06 3.19 4.32
CA THR A 356 -0.73 3.22 3.02
C THR A 356 -1.90 4.21 2.96
N PRO A 357 -2.20 4.77 1.76
CA PRO A 357 -3.45 5.44 1.47
C PRO A 357 -4.69 4.63 1.84
N LEU A 358 -5.77 5.30 2.28
CA LEU A 358 -7.11 4.71 2.19
C LEU A 358 -7.64 4.97 0.77
N GLU A 359 -7.15 4.14 -0.16
CA GLU A 359 -7.66 4.07 -1.54
C GLU A 359 -9.15 3.71 -1.56
N VAL A 360 -9.83 4.08 -2.64
CA VAL A 360 -11.25 3.73 -2.88
C VAL A 360 -11.39 3.23 -4.32
N ASN A 361 -12.61 3.17 -4.86
CA ASN A 361 -12.90 2.82 -6.25
C ASN A 361 -11.97 3.54 -7.26
N VAL A 362 -11.63 4.80 -7.00
CA VAL A 362 -10.59 5.55 -7.71
C VAL A 362 -9.37 5.80 -6.82
N GLN A 363 -8.17 5.58 -7.37
CA GLN A 363 -6.91 5.95 -6.71
C GLN A 363 -6.75 7.48 -6.71
N LEU A 364 -6.77 8.10 -5.52
CA LEU A 364 -6.77 9.57 -5.35
C LEU A 364 -5.62 10.04 -4.44
N PRO A 365 -4.57 10.68 -4.99
CA PRO A 365 -3.43 11.13 -4.19
C PRO A 365 -3.76 12.26 -3.18
N THR A 366 -4.93 12.88 -3.27
CA THR A 366 -5.42 13.84 -2.25
C THR A 366 -5.95 13.19 -0.98
N LEU A 367 -5.96 11.85 -0.89
CA LEU A 367 -6.25 11.10 0.35
C LEU A 367 -7.51 11.59 1.11
N PRO A 368 -8.66 11.80 0.43
CA PRO A 368 -9.88 12.36 1.04
C PRO A 368 -10.50 11.48 2.14
N PHE A 369 -10.13 10.20 2.20
CA PHE A 369 -10.60 9.23 3.19
C PHE A 369 -9.57 8.88 4.28
N GLY A 370 -8.39 9.51 4.27
CA GLY A 370 -7.35 9.30 5.28
C GLY A 370 -6.26 8.31 4.85
N MET A 371 -5.61 7.68 5.83
CA MET A 371 -4.53 6.71 5.66
C MET A 371 -4.65 5.58 6.69
N ALA A 372 -4.11 4.42 6.37
CA ALA A 372 -4.07 3.26 7.26
C ALA A 372 -2.67 2.63 7.34
N ALA A 373 -2.24 2.32 8.56
CA ALA A 373 -1.00 1.60 8.84
C ALA A 373 -1.25 0.09 8.92
N ARG A 374 -0.41 -0.72 8.28
CA ARG A 374 -0.43 -2.19 8.36
C ARG A 374 0.95 -2.73 8.72
N ALA A 375 1.01 -3.86 9.44
CA ALA A 375 2.28 -4.47 9.82
C ALA A 375 3.06 -4.92 8.57
N TRP A 376 4.38 -4.72 8.59
CA TRP A 376 5.30 -5.12 7.53
C TRP A 376 6.29 -6.19 8.05
N PRO A 377 6.59 -7.25 7.27
CA PRO A 377 5.93 -7.64 6.02
C PRO A 377 4.54 -8.25 6.25
N GLY A 378 4.20 -8.64 7.49
CA GLY A 378 2.84 -8.95 7.92
C GLY A 378 2.17 -9.99 7.00
N ALA A 379 0.98 -9.68 6.48
CA ALA A 379 0.23 -10.60 5.60
C ALA A 379 0.36 -10.29 4.08
N HIS A 380 1.42 -9.57 3.65
CA HIS A 380 1.66 -9.27 2.24
C HIS A 380 1.96 -10.52 1.38
N HIS A 381 1.60 -10.45 0.11
CA HIS A 381 2.04 -11.33 -0.97
C HIS A 381 2.11 -10.54 -2.27
N SER A 382 3.13 -10.80 -3.09
CA SER A 382 3.20 -10.58 -4.53
C SER A 382 4.10 -11.68 -5.07
N ASP A 383 3.74 -12.28 -6.20
CA ASP A 383 4.50 -13.41 -6.77
C ASP A 383 5.76 -12.92 -7.51
N GLU A 384 5.86 -11.62 -7.78
CA GLU A 384 7.04 -10.91 -8.32
C GLU A 384 8.17 -10.71 -7.27
N TRP A 385 7.84 -10.79 -5.97
CA TRP A 385 8.76 -10.39 -4.91
C TRP A 385 9.67 -11.53 -4.45
N TRP A 386 10.88 -11.18 -4.02
CA TRP A 386 11.79 -12.13 -3.37
C TRP A 386 11.25 -12.51 -1.98
N ILE A 387 10.53 -13.64 -1.90
CA ILE A 387 9.90 -14.13 -0.68
C ILE A 387 10.63 -15.38 -0.15
N LYS A 388 11.09 -15.33 1.11
CA LYS A 388 11.65 -16.48 1.84
C LYS A 388 10.59 -17.52 2.18
N ALA A 389 9.40 -17.06 2.58
CA ALA A 389 8.29 -17.92 2.94
C ALA A 389 6.93 -17.19 2.99
N SER A 390 5.86 -17.96 2.85
CA SER A 390 4.48 -17.50 2.96
C SER A 390 4.16 -16.89 4.33
N ALA A 391 3.13 -16.05 4.40
CA ALA A 391 2.56 -15.58 5.67
C ALA A 391 2.06 -16.75 6.55
N ALA A 392 1.60 -17.86 5.93
CA ALA A 392 1.21 -19.08 6.63
C ALA A 392 2.41 -19.74 7.34
N LYS A 393 3.58 -19.74 6.68
CA LYS A 393 4.83 -20.26 7.24
C LYS A 393 5.32 -19.49 8.46
N TYR A 394 5.00 -18.20 8.55
CA TYR A 394 5.23 -17.33 9.71
C TYR A 394 4.02 -17.27 10.67
N GLY A 395 3.03 -18.17 10.53
CA GLY A 395 1.91 -18.31 11.47
C GLY A 395 0.91 -17.15 11.45
N ILE A 396 0.94 -16.29 10.43
CA ILE A 396 0.17 -15.04 10.36
C ILE A 396 -1.24 -15.33 9.82
N PRO A 397 -2.33 -15.23 10.63
CA PRO A 397 -3.67 -15.63 10.18
C PRO A 397 -4.55 -14.46 9.71
N PHE A 398 -4.07 -13.21 9.87
CA PHE A 398 -4.85 -11.99 9.66
C PHE A 398 -3.99 -10.85 9.13
N ASP A 399 -4.56 -10.02 8.25
CA ASP A 399 -4.12 -8.62 8.08
C ASP A 399 -4.75 -7.80 9.21
N THR A 400 -4.00 -6.86 9.80
CA THR A 400 -4.52 -5.92 10.80
C THR A 400 -4.10 -4.51 10.42
N ARG A 401 -5.09 -3.70 10.03
CA ARG A 401 -4.92 -2.32 9.57
C ARG A 401 -5.43 -1.35 10.62
N TYR A 402 -4.71 -0.26 10.83
CA TYR A 402 -5.04 0.79 11.80
C TYR A 402 -5.25 2.12 11.09
N ALA A 403 -6.34 2.83 11.35
CA ALA A 403 -6.46 4.21 10.89
C ALA A 403 -5.37 5.09 11.52
N VAL A 404 -4.80 6.01 10.74
CA VAL A 404 -3.74 6.91 11.17
C VAL A 404 -4.31 8.28 11.56
N PRO A 405 -4.15 8.75 12.81
CA PRO A 405 -4.62 10.07 13.22
C PRO A 405 -3.91 11.22 12.47
N MET A 406 -4.66 12.26 12.11
CA MET A 406 -4.08 13.51 11.60
C MET A 406 -3.11 14.15 12.59
N LYS A 407 -3.27 13.90 13.89
CA LYS A 407 -2.32 14.34 14.94
C LYS A 407 -0.92 13.72 14.76
N PHE A 408 -0.85 12.45 14.34
CA PHE A 408 0.42 11.81 14.01
C PHE A 408 1.02 12.39 12.74
N ILE A 409 0.21 12.67 11.72
CA ILE A 409 0.69 13.23 10.44
C ILE A 409 1.17 14.68 10.62
N LYS A 410 0.40 15.54 11.32
CA LYS A 410 0.73 16.96 11.51
C LYS A 410 1.99 17.21 12.33
N GLN A 411 2.43 16.28 13.18
CA GLN A 411 3.65 16.49 13.98
C GLN A 411 4.92 16.60 13.09
N PHE A 412 4.97 15.91 11.95
CA PHE A 412 6.10 15.98 11.01
C PHE A 412 6.28 17.38 10.38
N PHE A 413 5.23 18.22 10.43
CA PHE A 413 5.20 19.59 9.91
C PHE A 413 5.47 20.64 11.01
N ASN A 414 6.00 20.24 12.16
CA ASN A 414 6.20 21.11 13.33
C ASN A 414 7.64 21.02 13.89
N ASP A 415 8.20 22.15 14.29
CA ASP A 415 9.62 22.22 14.71
C ASP A 415 9.87 21.64 16.11
N ASP A 416 8.89 21.68 17.03
CA ASP A 416 9.01 21.08 18.37
C ASP A 416 9.12 19.55 18.29
N PHE A 417 8.37 18.93 17.37
CA PHE A 417 8.46 17.51 17.12
C PHE A 417 9.90 17.10 16.78
N TRP A 418 10.54 17.78 15.82
CA TRP A 418 11.91 17.44 15.41
C TRP A 418 12.95 17.85 16.45
N ASN A 419 12.94 19.12 16.86
CA ASN A 419 14.01 19.72 17.66
C ASN A 419 13.91 19.40 19.16
N HIS A 420 12.78 18.87 19.65
CA HIS A 420 12.59 18.58 21.08
C HIS A 420 12.05 17.17 21.34
N ARG A 421 11.13 16.64 20.51
CA ARG A 421 10.59 15.27 20.73
C ARG A 421 11.46 14.18 20.10
N VAL A 422 11.90 14.33 18.85
CA VAL A 422 12.81 13.38 18.19
C VAL A 422 14.20 13.45 18.80
N GLU A 423 14.78 14.64 19.03
CA GLU A 423 16.08 14.78 19.71
C GLU A 423 16.11 14.11 21.09
N ARG A 424 15.01 14.19 21.87
CA ARG A 424 14.96 13.64 23.23
C ARG A 424 14.60 12.15 23.32
N PHE A 425 13.81 11.63 22.38
CA PHE A 425 13.23 10.29 22.46
C PHE A 425 13.59 9.36 21.30
N GLY A 426 14.27 9.85 20.25
CA GLY A 426 14.60 9.08 19.04
C GLY A 426 13.37 8.41 18.43
N GLN A 427 13.46 7.11 18.15
CA GLN A 427 12.33 6.27 17.71
C GLN A 427 11.12 6.32 18.69
N GLY A 428 11.34 6.63 19.97
CA GLY A 428 10.29 6.82 20.98
C GLY A 428 9.36 8.02 20.68
N ALA A 429 9.78 8.97 19.84
CA ALA A 429 8.93 10.06 19.38
C ALA A 429 7.77 9.56 18.48
N LEU A 430 8.01 8.52 17.68
CA LEU A 430 7.10 8.00 16.63
C LEU A 430 5.94 7.13 17.18
N ASN A 431 5.50 7.38 18.41
CA ASN A 431 4.37 6.67 19.04
C ASN A 431 3.01 7.29 18.65
N ASN A 432 1.94 6.51 18.89
CA ASN A 432 0.53 6.91 18.79
C ASN A 432 0.00 7.16 17.36
N PHE A 433 0.49 6.41 16.37
CA PHE A 433 0.00 6.44 14.98
C PHE A 433 -1.20 5.51 14.69
N LYS A 434 -1.72 4.79 15.69
CA LYS A 434 -2.82 3.82 15.57
C LYS A 434 -4.02 4.31 16.38
N SER A 435 -5.19 4.45 15.75
CA SER A 435 -6.47 4.72 16.45
C SER A 435 -7.35 3.46 16.53
N VAL A 436 -8.18 3.21 15.51
CA VAL A 436 -9.05 2.02 15.41
C VAL A 436 -8.41 0.97 14.49
N GLY A 437 -8.45 -0.30 14.91
CA GLY A 437 -7.75 -1.41 14.26
C GLY A 437 -8.68 -2.50 13.72
N LEU A 438 -8.87 -2.54 12.41
CA LEU A 438 -9.62 -3.63 11.75
C LEU A 438 -8.71 -4.84 11.55
N ARG A 439 -9.17 -6.03 11.97
CA ARG A 439 -8.51 -7.32 11.74
C ARG A 439 -9.29 -8.15 10.71
N HIS A 440 -8.72 -8.37 9.54
CA HIS A 440 -9.30 -9.17 8.45
C HIS A 440 -8.63 -10.54 8.37
N ARG A 441 -9.41 -11.64 8.42
CA ARG A 441 -8.88 -13.00 8.25
C ARG A 441 -8.61 -13.24 6.77
N ILE A 442 -7.38 -13.55 6.40
CA ILE A 442 -7.02 -13.84 5.01
C ILE A 442 -7.23 -15.34 4.75
N SER A 443 -7.95 -15.64 3.66
CA SER A 443 -8.12 -17.00 3.11
C SER A 443 -6.88 -17.47 2.33
N LYS A 444 -6.15 -16.53 1.71
CA LYS A 444 -4.90 -16.76 0.97
C LYS A 444 -3.66 -17.06 1.85
N THR A 445 -3.77 -17.29 3.16
CA THR A 445 -2.66 -17.83 3.97
C THR A 445 -2.54 -19.35 3.78
N LYS A 446 -2.45 -19.76 2.51
CA LYS A 446 -1.97 -21.07 2.09
C LYS A 446 -0.44 -21.08 2.25
N PHE A 447 0.11 -22.25 2.57
CA PHE A 447 1.54 -22.50 2.40
C PHE A 447 1.86 -22.55 0.91
N PHE A 448 3.05 -22.13 0.50
CA PHE A 448 3.50 -22.37 -0.87
C PHE A 448 3.64 -23.89 -1.11
N PRO A 449 3.43 -24.43 -2.33
CA PRO A 449 3.46 -25.86 -2.59
C PRO A 449 4.69 -26.65 -2.04
N PRO A 450 5.93 -26.13 -2.02
CA PRO A 450 7.07 -26.84 -1.42
C PRO A 450 7.23 -26.65 0.10
N GLU A 451 6.42 -25.82 0.76
CA GLU A 451 6.54 -25.56 2.19
C GLU A 451 5.87 -26.64 3.05
N SER A 452 6.61 -27.16 4.02
CA SER A 452 5.99 -27.94 5.11
C SER A 452 4.97 -27.09 5.88
N PRO A 453 3.75 -27.60 6.19
CA PRO A 453 2.67 -26.86 6.87
C PRO A 453 2.94 -26.58 8.37
N ARG A 454 4.15 -26.86 8.86
CA ARG A 454 4.61 -26.47 10.19
C ARG A 454 5.19 -25.05 10.16
N VAL A 455 4.77 -24.19 11.09
CA VAL A 455 5.28 -22.81 11.25
C VAL A 455 6.82 -22.79 11.40
N LYS A 456 7.47 -21.69 11.00
CA LYS A 456 8.88 -21.38 11.32
C LYS A 456 9.11 -21.53 12.82
N ARG A 457 10.34 -21.84 13.23
CA ARG A 457 10.71 -21.97 14.65
C ARG A 457 11.94 -21.13 14.95
N LYS A 458 11.92 -20.42 16.08
CA LYS A 458 13.03 -19.62 16.59
C LYS A 458 13.53 -20.26 17.87
N ARG A 459 14.83 -20.12 18.14
CA ARG A 459 15.35 -20.44 19.46
C ARG A 459 15.01 -19.31 20.41
N ASP A 460 14.20 -19.61 21.42
CA ASP A 460 14.04 -18.75 22.58
C ASP A 460 15.40 -18.59 23.28
N GLN A 461 15.85 -17.34 23.45
CA GLN A 461 17.15 -17.04 24.07
C GLN A 461 17.14 -17.21 25.59
N ALA A 462 15.98 -17.20 26.24
CA ALA A 462 15.83 -17.37 27.68
C ALA A 462 15.71 -18.84 28.08
N THR A 463 14.94 -19.66 27.34
CA THR A 463 14.80 -21.10 27.63
C THR A 463 15.76 -21.99 26.84
N GLY A 464 16.33 -21.50 25.73
CA GLY A 464 17.16 -22.29 24.81
C GLY A 464 16.38 -23.30 23.96
N ILE A 465 15.05 -23.34 24.09
CA ILE A 465 14.16 -24.24 23.37
C ILE A 465 13.78 -23.63 22.03
N ASP A 466 13.70 -24.46 20.99
CA ASP A 466 13.12 -24.03 19.73
C ASP A 466 11.59 -23.95 19.91
N VAL A 467 11.05 -22.74 19.88
CA VAL A 467 9.61 -22.43 19.94
C VAL A 467 9.12 -22.04 18.54
N ASP A 468 7.82 -22.04 18.31
CA ASP A 468 7.27 -21.59 17.02
C ASP A 468 7.49 -20.07 16.89
N ASP A 469 7.75 -19.60 15.67
CA ASP A 469 8.18 -18.23 15.36
C ASP A 469 7.08 -17.50 14.58
N PRO A 470 6.05 -17.00 15.27
CA PRO A 470 5.13 -16.07 14.64
C PRO A 470 5.80 -14.70 14.55
N GLU A 471 5.75 -14.09 13.36
CA GLU A 471 6.26 -12.72 13.10
C GLU A 471 5.49 -11.66 13.92
N ILE A 472 4.29 -12.03 14.36
CA ILE A 472 3.41 -11.27 15.23
C ILE A 472 3.17 -12.11 16.48
N GLU A 473 3.55 -11.66 17.69
CA GLU A 473 3.20 -12.41 18.89
C GLU A 473 1.66 -12.54 19.01
N PRO A 474 1.12 -13.74 19.30
CA PRO A 474 -0.33 -13.96 19.31
C PRO A 474 -1.04 -13.07 20.33
N ASP A 475 -0.35 -12.81 21.45
CA ASP A 475 -0.78 -11.98 22.57
C ASP A 475 -0.07 -10.60 22.59
N ALA A 476 0.53 -10.16 21.46
CA ALA A 476 1.03 -8.79 21.33
C ALA A 476 -0.09 -7.83 21.76
N ALA A 477 0.22 -6.92 22.69
CA ALA A 477 -0.78 -6.14 23.43
C ALA A 477 -1.43 -5.04 22.58
N PHE A 478 -2.20 -5.44 21.57
CA PHE A 478 -3.01 -4.57 20.74
C PHE A 478 -4.14 -3.96 21.60
N PRO A 479 -4.20 -2.64 21.80
CA PRO A 479 -5.30 -2.05 22.54
C PRO A 479 -6.62 -2.35 21.82
N GLN A 480 -7.46 -3.16 22.47
CA GLN A 480 -8.84 -3.49 22.09
C GLN A 480 -9.04 -4.23 20.74
N VAL A 481 -8.18 -5.21 20.38
CA VAL A 481 -8.40 -6.06 19.19
C VAL A 481 -8.83 -7.49 19.56
N THR A 482 -10.12 -7.66 19.84
CA THR A 482 -10.76 -8.99 20.00
C THR A 482 -10.70 -9.76 18.66
N ILE A 483 -10.37 -11.05 18.71
CA ILE A 483 -10.26 -11.87 17.50
C ILE A 483 -11.63 -12.18 16.89
N GLY A 484 -11.79 -11.90 15.59
CA GLY A 484 -12.54 -12.77 14.69
C GLY A 484 -14.06 -12.69 14.70
N ILE A 485 -14.65 -11.53 14.97
CA ILE A 485 -16.06 -11.20 14.66
C ILE A 485 -16.10 -9.74 14.17
N ILE A 486 -16.98 -9.43 13.20
CA ILE A 486 -17.33 -8.05 12.81
C ILE A 486 -17.61 -7.28 14.10
N TYR A 487 -17.00 -6.10 14.31
CA TYR A 487 -17.13 -5.33 15.56
C TYR A 487 -18.54 -5.47 16.15
N ALA A 488 -18.65 -6.11 17.31
CA ALA A 488 -19.90 -6.29 18.04
C ALA A 488 -20.31 -4.96 18.68
N ASP A 489 -20.59 -3.98 17.81
CA ASP A 489 -21.08 -2.63 18.05
C ASP A 489 -20.33 -1.81 19.11
N GLY A 490 -19.01 -2.04 19.21
CA GLY A 490 -18.09 -1.08 19.84
C GLY A 490 -18.13 0.31 19.17
N ALA A 491 -18.38 0.36 17.86
CA ALA A 491 -18.64 1.60 17.13
C ALA A 491 -19.98 2.26 17.56
N LEU A 492 -21.10 1.51 17.60
CA LEU A 492 -22.38 2.09 18.04
C LEU A 492 -22.40 2.44 19.53
N SER A 493 -21.56 1.80 20.34
CA SER A 493 -21.36 2.15 21.75
C SER A 493 -20.85 3.59 21.92
N ALA A 494 -19.98 4.06 21.01
CA ALA A 494 -19.54 5.45 20.95
C ALA A 494 -20.63 6.41 20.41
N LEU A 495 -21.66 5.88 19.74
CA LEU A 495 -22.78 6.63 19.15
C LEU A 495 -24.04 6.66 20.04
N GLY A 496 -23.93 6.20 21.29
CA GLY A 496 -24.94 6.44 22.34
C GLY A 496 -26.27 5.70 22.16
N LYS A 497 -26.27 4.50 21.56
CA LYS A 497 -27.46 3.64 21.42
C LYS A 497 -27.20 2.29 22.08
N GLU A 498 -28.14 1.82 22.91
CA GLU A 498 -28.04 0.50 23.55
C GLU A 498 -28.24 -0.65 22.55
N ILE A 499 -27.44 -1.69 22.72
CA ILE A 499 -27.49 -2.93 21.93
C ILE A 499 -28.36 -3.95 22.66
N PRO A 500 -29.32 -4.63 22.02
CA PRO A 500 -30.10 -5.71 22.65
C PRO A 500 -29.20 -6.86 23.11
N THR A 501 -29.31 -7.26 24.38
CA THR A 501 -28.39 -8.23 24.99
C THR A 501 -28.73 -9.68 24.62
N ILE A 502 -27.81 -10.34 23.90
CA ILE A 502 -27.79 -11.79 23.74
C ILE A 502 -27.04 -12.41 24.94
N PRO A 503 -27.60 -13.41 25.65
CA PRO A 503 -26.98 -13.97 26.85
C PRO A 503 -25.71 -14.78 26.54
N ARG A 504 -24.64 -14.55 27.32
CA ARG A 504 -23.36 -15.28 27.20
C ARG A 504 -23.49 -16.75 27.64
N PRO A 505 -22.78 -17.71 27.00
CA PRO A 505 -22.71 -19.09 27.45
C PRO A 505 -21.94 -19.22 28.78
N ALA A 506 -22.51 -19.98 29.73
CA ALA A 506 -22.14 -19.93 31.15
C ALA A 506 -20.88 -20.75 31.54
N LYS A 507 -19.74 -20.58 30.83
CA LYS A 507 -18.50 -21.35 31.09
C LYS A 507 -17.20 -20.55 31.32
N MET A 508 -17.25 -19.21 31.35
CA MET A 508 -16.08 -18.34 31.62
C MET A 508 -16.21 -17.46 32.88
N ALA A 509 -17.11 -17.81 33.82
CA ALA A 509 -17.35 -17.03 35.03
C ALA A 509 -16.74 -17.70 36.28
N ARG A 510 -15.40 -17.82 36.35
CA ARG A 510 -14.72 -18.31 37.58
C ARG A 510 -13.21 -18.03 37.76
N ILE A 511 -12.65 -16.96 37.20
CA ILE A 511 -11.24 -16.55 37.46
C ILE A 511 -11.08 -15.01 37.58
N GLU A 512 -12.02 -14.31 38.23
CA GLU A 512 -11.89 -12.86 38.55
C GLU A 512 -12.59 -12.51 39.88
N GLU A 513 -12.27 -13.20 41.00
CA GLU A 513 -12.75 -12.78 42.33
C GLU A 513 -11.87 -13.31 43.48
N GLU A 514 -10.62 -12.85 43.59
CA GLU A 514 -9.81 -12.87 44.83
C GLU A 514 -8.65 -11.86 44.75
N ASP A 515 -7.99 -11.57 45.89
CA ASP A 515 -6.82 -10.69 46.07
C ASP A 515 -6.96 -9.17 45.83
N THR A 516 -7.85 -8.55 46.61
CA THR A 516 -7.57 -7.23 47.22
C THR A 516 -7.19 -7.39 48.69
N ILE A 517 -6.00 -6.95 49.11
CA ILE A 517 -5.68 -6.57 50.51
C ILE A 517 -4.35 -5.77 50.54
N GLU A 518 -4.24 -4.83 51.48
CA GLU A 518 -3.03 -4.00 51.68
C GLU A 518 -2.19 -4.47 52.89
N VAL A 519 -0.86 -4.39 52.71
CA VAL A 519 0.19 -3.95 53.67
C VAL A 519 0.00 -4.25 55.18
N GLU A 520 0.88 -5.08 55.76
CA GLU A 520 1.81 -4.71 56.84
C GLU A 520 2.91 -5.79 57.01
N ALA A 521 3.90 -5.58 57.90
CA ALA A 521 5.15 -6.36 57.92
C ALA A 521 5.63 -6.77 59.32
N GLN A 522 6.21 -7.99 59.47
CA GLN A 522 7.29 -8.26 60.44
C GLN A 522 8.02 -9.62 60.23
N GLU A 523 9.36 -9.56 60.28
CA GLU A 523 10.31 -10.46 60.99
C GLU A 523 10.18 -12.01 60.96
N ASP A 524 11.07 -12.64 60.18
CA ASP A 524 12.21 -13.46 60.66
C ASP A 524 11.96 -14.74 61.52
N ARG A 525 12.05 -15.95 60.88
CA ARG A 525 13.07 -17.00 61.19
C ARG A 525 12.98 -18.37 60.46
N THR A 526 14.14 -18.82 59.94
CA THR A 526 14.76 -20.19 59.93
C THR A 526 14.02 -21.51 59.58
N ALA A 527 14.62 -22.21 58.59
CA ALA A 527 15.15 -23.60 58.63
C ALA A 527 14.27 -24.86 58.35
N GLU A 528 14.85 -25.76 57.54
CA GLU A 528 14.87 -27.26 57.55
C GLU A 528 13.52 -28.04 57.52
N ASP A 529 13.32 -29.21 56.87
CA ASP A 529 13.88 -30.02 55.75
C ASP A 529 12.83 -31.20 55.51
N ASP A 530 12.82 -32.17 54.56
CA ASP A 530 13.73 -32.70 53.52
C ASP A 530 12.92 -33.52 52.43
N ILE A 531 13.59 -34.29 51.53
CA ILE A 531 13.33 -35.68 50.96
C ILE A 531 11.86 -36.25 50.90
N GLU A 532 11.32 -37.05 49.93
CA GLU A 532 11.73 -38.13 48.97
C GLU A 532 10.67 -38.15 47.79
N ASP A 533 10.94 -38.30 46.48
CA ASP A 533 11.36 -39.44 45.60
C ASP A 533 10.26 -40.38 45.01
N SER A 534 10.51 -40.83 43.76
CA SER A 534 9.99 -42.01 43.04
C SER A 534 8.57 -42.00 42.40
N GLY A 535 8.45 -42.55 41.18
CA GLY A 535 7.17 -42.68 40.47
C GLY A 535 7.23 -43.03 38.96
N TYR A 536 7.92 -44.11 38.56
CA TYR A 536 7.96 -44.57 37.16
C TYR A 536 6.60 -45.11 36.65
N GLY A 537 6.33 -44.94 35.34
CA GLY A 537 5.17 -45.56 34.68
C GLY A 537 5.23 -45.52 33.15
N GLU A 538 5.78 -46.58 32.52
CA GLU A 538 5.65 -46.82 31.08
C GLU A 538 4.25 -47.38 30.74
N GLY A 539 3.76 -47.10 29.52
CA GLY A 539 2.50 -47.66 29.02
C GLY A 539 2.41 -47.64 27.50
N LEU A 540 2.65 -48.79 26.86
CA LEU A 540 2.39 -48.99 25.43
C LEU A 540 0.89 -48.96 25.13
N PHE A 541 0.51 -48.44 23.97
CA PHE A 541 -0.55 -49.02 23.14
C PHE A 541 -0.22 -48.86 21.65
N THR A 542 -0.82 -49.71 20.80
CA THR A 542 -0.40 -49.94 19.41
C THR A 542 -1.59 -50.04 18.46
N GLY A 543 -1.44 -49.52 17.23
CA GLY A 543 -2.38 -49.68 16.11
C GLY A 543 -3.44 -48.58 16.00
N GLU A 544 -4.07 -48.33 14.84
CA GLU A 544 -3.87 -48.91 13.49
C GLU A 544 -4.12 -47.83 12.40
N ASP A 545 -3.44 -47.94 11.26
CA ASP A 545 -3.69 -47.19 10.01
C ASP A 545 -4.68 -47.98 9.11
N PRO A 546 -5.24 -47.40 8.01
CA PRO A 546 -5.47 -45.99 7.67
C PRO A 546 -6.94 -45.72 7.23
N ALA A 547 -7.23 -44.50 6.77
CA ALA A 547 -8.30 -44.26 5.81
C ALA A 547 -7.84 -43.23 4.75
N GLU A 548 -8.02 -43.56 3.47
CA GLU A 548 -7.98 -42.59 2.38
C GLU A 548 -9.34 -41.89 2.32
N ASP A 549 -9.35 -40.58 2.12
CA ASP A 549 -10.45 -39.89 1.44
C ASP A 549 -9.86 -38.91 0.43
N LYS A 550 -10.54 -38.78 -0.71
CA LYS A 550 -10.21 -37.83 -1.77
C LYS A 550 -11.30 -36.77 -1.80
N ASP A 551 -10.91 -35.52 -1.88
CA ASP A 551 -11.75 -34.48 -2.45
C ASP A 551 -11.02 -33.91 -3.67
N GLU A 552 -11.72 -33.89 -4.80
CA GLU A 552 -11.37 -33.14 -6.01
C GLU A 552 -12.02 -31.74 -5.95
N GLU A 553 -11.94 -30.97 -7.03
CA GLU A 553 -12.50 -29.60 -7.15
C GLU A 553 -11.74 -28.51 -6.35
N GLY A 554 -11.62 -27.27 -6.83
CA GLY A 554 -12.07 -26.78 -8.14
C GLY A 554 -12.15 -25.25 -8.24
N ASP A 555 -11.14 -24.51 -7.79
CA ASP A 555 -11.11 -23.04 -7.91
C ASP A 555 -10.50 -22.60 -9.26
N THR A 556 -11.20 -21.74 -10.00
CA THR A 556 -10.72 -21.17 -11.27
C THR A 556 -9.70 -20.05 -11.07
N ASP A 557 -8.54 -20.20 -11.67
CA ASP A 557 -7.52 -19.16 -11.82
C ASP A 557 -7.84 -18.24 -13.01
N MET A 558 -7.66 -16.93 -12.83
CA MET A 558 -7.83 -15.88 -13.84
C MET A 558 -6.83 -14.74 -13.60
N GLY A 559 -5.54 -15.09 -13.65
CA GLY A 559 -4.44 -14.30 -14.23
C GLY A 559 -4.42 -12.79 -14.02
N ASP A 560 -3.46 -12.34 -13.20
CA ASP A 560 -2.74 -11.11 -13.53
C ASP A 560 -1.73 -11.42 -14.67
N GLY A 561 -1.37 -10.44 -15.48
CA GLY A 561 -0.99 -10.70 -16.88
C GLY A 561 0.22 -9.95 -17.42
N SER A 562 1.42 -10.46 -17.16
CA SER A 562 2.62 -10.13 -17.96
C SER A 562 3.69 -11.22 -17.88
N ASP A 563 3.89 -11.94 -18.99
CA ASP A 563 5.21 -12.43 -19.40
C ASP A 563 5.17 -12.83 -20.89
N ASP A 564 6.30 -12.62 -21.58
CA ASP A 564 6.94 -13.56 -22.52
C ASP A 564 7.96 -12.82 -23.41
N TYR A 565 9.24 -13.18 -23.23
CA TYR A 565 10.29 -13.06 -24.24
C TYR A 565 10.48 -14.46 -24.86
N GLU A 566 10.56 -14.58 -26.19
CA GLU A 566 11.66 -15.29 -26.88
C GLU A 566 11.54 -15.21 -28.42
N ASP A 567 12.62 -14.71 -29.04
CA ASP A 567 13.32 -15.18 -30.25
C ASP A 567 12.61 -15.41 -31.62
N GLU A 568 13.46 -15.72 -32.62
CA GLU A 568 13.29 -15.51 -34.06
C GLU A 568 12.63 -16.69 -34.81
N GLU A 569 11.84 -16.40 -35.85
CA GLU A 569 11.85 -17.16 -37.12
C GLU A 569 11.73 -16.20 -38.32
N GLU A 570 12.41 -16.52 -39.43
CA GLU A 570 12.33 -15.82 -40.73
C GLU A 570 11.20 -16.42 -41.61
N GLU A 571 10.51 -15.62 -42.43
CA GLU A 571 10.24 -15.98 -43.84
C GLU A 571 9.82 -14.77 -44.72
N ASP A 572 9.95 -14.93 -46.04
CA ASP A 572 10.10 -13.89 -47.08
C ASP A 572 8.81 -13.18 -47.61
N ALA A 573 9.05 -12.02 -48.25
CA ALA A 573 8.30 -11.42 -49.38
C ALA A 573 6.86 -10.85 -49.12
N ASP A 574 6.39 -9.78 -49.79
CA ASP A 574 6.60 -9.42 -51.22
C ASP A 574 6.60 -7.88 -51.51
N GLU A 575 6.75 -7.49 -52.78
CA GLU A 575 7.08 -6.12 -53.26
C GLU A 575 5.92 -5.09 -53.42
N GLU A 576 6.23 -3.78 -53.28
CA GLU A 576 6.03 -2.67 -54.28
C GLU A 576 6.56 -1.33 -53.66
N LEU A 577 7.55 -0.61 -54.21
CA LEU A 577 7.55 0.33 -55.37
C LEU A 577 6.64 1.57 -55.17
N GLU A 578 7.04 2.84 -55.35
CA GLU A 578 8.30 3.55 -55.67
C GLU A 578 8.39 4.85 -54.80
N SER A 579 9.53 5.51 -54.54
CA SER A 579 10.32 6.26 -55.54
C SER A 579 11.48 7.04 -54.90
N SER A 580 12.46 7.47 -55.72
CA SER A 580 13.57 8.36 -55.33
C SER A 580 14.08 9.18 -56.52
N PRO A 581 14.71 10.34 -56.28
CA PRO A 581 16.07 10.58 -56.77
C PRO A 581 16.99 11.10 -55.63
N ALA A 582 18.19 10.56 -55.39
CA ALA A 582 19.43 10.74 -56.19
C ALA A 582 20.01 12.18 -56.12
N GLN A 583 21.32 12.42 -55.99
CA GLN A 583 22.52 11.56 -55.86
C GLN A 583 23.72 12.48 -55.45
N ASP A 584 24.71 12.02 -54.67
CA ASP A 584 26.12 11.99 -55.13
C ASP A 584 27.09 11.24 -54.18
N LYS A 585 28.33 11.03 -54.63
CA LYS A 585 29.23 9.94 -54.20
C LYS A 585 30.31 10.32 -53.17
N LEU A 586 30.58 9.34 -52.29
CA LEU A 586 31.87 8.70 -51.91
C LEU A 586 33.20 9.30 -52.45
N PRO A 587 34.35 9.17 -51.73
CA PRO A 587 34.72 7.95 -50.98
C PRO A 587 35.43 8.10 -49.61
N LEU A 588 35.56 6.94 -48.93
CA LEU A 588 36.46 6.66 -47.81
C LEU A 588 37.94 6.60 -48.26
N PRO A 589 38.89 6.61 -47.30
CA PRO A 589 39.97 5.61 -47.34
C PRO A 589 40.23 4.92 -46.00
N ASP A 590 40.96 3.80 -46.07
CA ASP A 590 41.26 2.86 -44.97
C ASP A 590 42.35 3.36 -43.99
N GLY A 591 42.46 2.68 -42.85
CA GLY A 591 43.77 2.40 -42.22
C GLY A 591 43.93 2.80 -40.75
N PRO A 592 44.42 1.90 -39.86
CA PRO A 592 44.63 2.20 -38.44
C PRO A 592 46.04 2.74 -38.13
N PHE A 593 46.17 3.54 -37.07
CA PHE A 593 47.45 3.87 -36.45
C PHE A 593 47.40 3.77 -34.92
N LEU A 594 48.33 2.98 -34.38
CA LEU A 594 48.77 3.00 -32.98
C LEU A 594 49.86 4.09 -32.79
N VAL A 595 50.38 4.20 -31.56
CA VAL A 595 51.51 5.07 -31.12
C VAL A 595 51.10 6.53 -30.85
N SER A 596 51.48 7.22 -29.75
CA SER A 596 51.60 6.93 -28.29
C SER A 596 52.43 8.07 -27.64
N TRP A 597 52.24 8.36 -26.34
CA TRP A 597 52.91 9.44 -25.57
C TRP A 597 52.50 10.87 -26.03
N SER A 598 52.47 11.92 -25.19
CA SER A 598 53.17 12.17 -23.92
C SER A 598 52.36 13.08 -22.97
N PHE A 599 52.63 13.01 -21.66
CA PHE A 599 52.31 14.10 -20.72
C PHE A 599 53.17 15.34 -21.01
N THR A 600 52.61 16.54 -20.81
CA THR A 600 53.39 17.78 -20.64
C THR A 600 52.88 18.55 -19.41
N ILE A 601 53.64 18.51 -18.32
CA ILE A 601 53.43 19.36 -17.14
C ILE A 601 54.30 20.61 -17.30
N SER A 602 53.75 21.80 -17.06
CA SER A 602 54.53 23.03 -16.80
C SER A 602 53.69 24.05 -16.02
N PRO A 603 54.30 24.93 -15.22
CA PRO A 603 53.79 25.15 -13.87
C PRO A 603 53.60 26.62 -13.46
N HIS A 604 53.14 26.80 -12.21
CA HIS A 604 53.29 27.97 -11.33
C HIS A 604 53.18 29.39 -11.93
N LEU A 605 52.22 30.15 -11.38
CA LEU A 605 52.58 31.41 -10.75
C LEU A 605 51.84 31.55 -9.41
N GLU A 606 52.47 32.22 -8.46
CA GLU A 606 52.05 32.37 -7.05
C GLU A 606 52.39 33.81 -6.59
N LEU A 607 51.79 34.26 -5.48
CA LEU A 607 51.90 35.60 -4.89
C LEU A 607 51.17 36.69 -5.71
N THR A 608 50.39 37.58 -5.11
CA THR A 608 50.36 38.06 -3.71
C THR A 608 49.03 37.86 -3.00
#